data_AF-A0AAD5R0M2-F1
#
_entry.id   AF-A0AAD5R0M2-F1
#
_cell.length_a   1.000
_cell.length_b   1.000
_cell.length_c   1.000
_cell.angle_alpha   90.00
_cell.angle_beta   90.00
_cell.angle_gamma   90.00
#
_symmetry.space_group_name_H-M   'P 1'
#
loop_
_entity.id
_entity.type
_entity.pdbx_description
1 polymer ?
#
loop_
_entity_poly.entity_id
_entity_poly.type
_entity_poly.pdbx_seq_one_letter_code
_entity_poly.pdbx_strand_id
1 'polypeptide(L)'
;MIDVVFTRDGHSYITRNHLATEVRNECVASGGRAPLTDIAATLNVDLDHVENVARELVAENIGFTISGGELFSEEYVVNLQAELRSLLAEHGHRTMASLCKQWNLSNELLRTLLLDHLSQDFDGVIDGDSLYTLGVPREP
;
A
#
# COMPACT_ATOMS: atom_id res chain seq x y z
N MET A 1 -12.11 -26.19 18.84
CA MET A 1 -13.09 -26.03 17.77
C MET A 1 -12.34 -25.34 16.64
N ILE A 2 -12.08 -26.04 15.54
CA ILE A 2 -11.27 -25.53 14.41
C ILE A 2 -12.25 -25.19 13.31
N ASP A 3 -12.34 -23.90 12.98
CA ASP A 3 -13.14 -23.38 11.88
C ASP A 3 -12.52 -23.81 10.53
N VAL A 4 -13.27 -24.63 9.78
CA VAL A 4 -12.85 -25.21 8.51
C VAL A 4 -13.53 -24.44 7.39
N VAL A 5 -12.74 -23.77 6.54
CA VAL A 5 -13.21 -23.12 5.32
C VAL A 5 -12.73 -23.96 4.14
N PHE A 6 -13.66 -24.31 3.23
CA PHE A 6 -13.41 -25.18 2.08
C PHE A 6 -13.11 -24.36 0.83
N THR A 7 -12.07 -24.74 0.07
CA THR A 7 -11.88 -24.36 -1.34
C THR A 7 -11.60 -25.56 -2.22
N ARG A 8 -11.75 -25.34 -3.52
CA ARG A 8 -12.12 -26.31 -4.56
C ARG A 8 -11.03 -27.30 -5.00
N ASP A 9 -9.88 -27.35 -4.34
CA ASP A 9 -8.85 -28.36 -4.58
C ASP A 9 -8.48 -29.02 -3.26
N GLY A 10 -8.84 -30.30 -3.13
CA GLY A 10 -8.77 -31.11 -1.91
C GLY A 10 -7.36 -31.43 -1.40
N HIS A 11 -6.46 -30.46 -1.38
CA HIS A 11 -5.12 -30.53 -0.78
C HIS A 11 -4.99 -29.48 0.32
N SER A 12 -5.62 -29.77 1.45
CA SER A 12 -5.45 -29.01 2.70
C SER A 12 -3.98 -28.96 3.14
N TYR A 13 -3.67 -27.94 3.95
CA TYR A 13 -2.42 -27.70 4.72
C TYR A 13 -1.45 -26.63 4.23
N ILE A 14 -1.90 -25.60 3.50
CA ILE A 14 -1.33 -24.28 3.76
C ILE A 14 -2.05 -23.77 5.02
N THR A 15 -1.45 -23.94 6.19
CA THR A 15 -1.92 -23.29 7.43
C THR A 15 -2.15 -21.80 7.11
N ARG A 16 -3.21 -21.14 7.60
CA ARG A 16 -3.43 -19.70 7.33
C ARG A 16 -2.17 -18.86 7.53
N ASN A 17 -1.36 -19.21 8.54
CA ASN A 17 -0.05 -18.62 8.81
C ASN A 17 0.96 -18.78 7.66
N HIS A 18 0.96 -19.93 6.98
CA HIS A 18 1.80 -20.13 5.81
C HIS A 18 1.31 -19.27 4.64
N LEU A 19 0.00 -19.22 4.37
CA LEU A 19 -0.55 -18.35 3.33
C LEU A 19 -0.24 -16.87 3.62
N ALA A 20 -0.36 -16.44 4.89
CA ALA A 20 0.00 -15.09 5.32
C ALA A 20 1.46 -14.76 5.05
N THR A 21 2.35 -15.74 5.27
CA THR A 21 3.77 -15.60 4.98
C THR A 21 4.02 -15.48 3.48
N GLU A 22 3.38 -16.32 2.67
CA GLU A 22 3.51 -16.28 1.21
C GLU A 22 2.96 -14.98 0.61
N VAL A 23 1.77 -14.53 1.05
CA VAL A 23 1.15 -13.26 0.63
C VAL A 23 2.08 -12.07 0.95
N ARG A 24 2.68 -12.07 2.15
CA ARG A 24 3.69 -11.08 2.53
C ARG A 24 4.90 -11.13 1.60
N ASN A 25 5.46 -12.32 1.40
CA ASN A 25 6.67 -12.51 0.62
C ASN A 25 6.45 -12.05 -0.83
N GLU A 26 5.31 -12.37 -1.41
CA GLU A 26 4.96 -11.96 -2.78
C GLU A 26 4.83 -10.43 -2.90
N CYS A 27 4.18 -9.79 -1.93
CA CYS A 27 4.08 -8.32 -1.89
C CYS A 27 5.46 -7.66 -1.79
N VAL A 28 6.34 -8.17 -0.93
CA VAL A 28 7.70 -7.65 -0.76
C VAL A 28 8.55 -7.92 -2.02
N ALA A 29 8.43 -9.12 -2.61
CA ALA A 29 9.11 -9.49 -3.84
C ALA A 29 8.70 -8.61 -5.03
N SER A 30 7.45 -8.13 -5.04
CA SER A 30 6.92 -7.17 -6.03
C SER A 30 7.34 -5.72 -5.77
N GLY A 31 8.25 -5.47 -4.81
CA GLY A 31 8.71 -4.12 -4.46
C GLY A 31 7.81 -3.40 -3.46
N GLY A 32 7.02 -4.13 -2.67
CA GLY A 32 6.17 -3.60 -1.61
C GLY A 32 4.77 -3.18 -2.05
N ARG A 33 4.40 -3.40 -3.32
CA ARG A 33 3.05 -3.21 -3.85
C ARG A 33 2.69 -4.36 -4.79
N ALA A 34 1.57 -5.02 -4.55
CA ALA A 34 1.06 -6.06 -5.45
C ALA A 34 -0.48 -6.15 -5.42
N PRO A 35 -1.13 -6.30 -6.60
CA PRO A 35 -2.55 -6.64 -6.65
C PRO A 35 -2.84 -7.99 -6.00
N LEU A 36 -3.89 -8.08 -5.19
CA LEU A 36 -4.28 -9.35 -4.55
C LEU A 36 -4.61 -10.43 -5.58
N THR A 37 -5.12 -10.04 -6.76
CA THR A 37 -5.35 -10.92 -7.92
C THR A 37 -4.06 -11.53 -8.45
N ASP A 38 -2.98 -10.75 -8.50
CA ASP A 38 -1.68 -11.19 -9.01
C ASP A 38 -1.03 -12.12 -7.99
N ILE A 39 -1.11 -11.79 -6.69
CA ILE A 39 -0.67 -12.68 -5.62
C ILE A 39 -1.42 -14.02 -5.67
N ALA A 40 -2.74 -13.98 -5.83
CA ALA A 40 -3.57 -15.18 -5.96
C ALA A 40 -3.17 -16.03 -7.17
N ALA A 41 -2.88 -15.39 -8.31
CA ALA A 41 -2.39 -16.07 -9.51
C ALA A 41 -1.00 -16.69 -9.32
N THR A 42 -0.05 -15.96 -8.71
CA THR A 42 1.31 -16.44 -8.47
C THR A 42 1.34 -17.60 -7.48
N LEU A 43 0.58 -17.49 -6.39
CA LEU A 43 0.48 -18.54 -5.37
C LEU A 43 -0.43 -19.69 -5.81
N ASN A 44 -1.17 -19.52 -6.91
CA ASN A 44 -2.17 -20.46 -7.41
C ASN A 44 -3.23 -20.80 -6.33
N VAL A 45 -3.70 -19.76 -5.62
CA VAL A 45 -4.68 -19.81 -4.53
C VAL A 45 -5.92 -19.01 -4.94
N ASP A 46 -7.08 -19.36 -4.38
CA ASP A 46 -8.31 -18.60 -4.58
C ASP A 46 -8.18 -17.17 -4.04
N LEU A 47 -8.66 -16.18 -4.81
CA LEU A 47 -8.62 -14.77 -4.44
C LEU A 47 -9.30 -14.53 -3.08
N ASP A 48 -10.43 -15.19 -2.80
CA ASP A 48 -11.13 -15.02 -1.52
C ASP A 48 -10.24 -15.36 -0.33
N HIS A 49 -9.36 -16.37 -0.46
CA HIS A 49 -8.42 -16.71 0.60
C HIS A 49 -7.30 -15.70 0.76
N VAL A 50 -6.75 -15.22 -0.35
CA VAL A 50 -5.72 -14.18 -0.33
C VAL A 50 -6.27 -12.90 0.28
N GLU A 51 -7.46 -12.46 -0.11
CA GLU A 51 -8.07 -11.26 0.47
C GLU A 51 -8.37 -11.41 1.97
N ASN A 52 -8.88 -12.57 2.40
CA ASN A 52 -9.16 -12.81 3.81
C ASN A 52 -7.87 -12.75 4.65
N VAL A 53 -6.81 -13.40 4.20
CA VAL A 53 -5.51 -13.38 4.87
C VAL A 53 -4.89 -11.98 4.84
N ALA A 54 -4.98 -11.28 3.72
CA ALA A 54 -4.49 -9.91 3.63
C ALA A 54 -5.23 -9.00 4.64
N ARG A 55 -6.55 -9.12 4.77
CA ARG A 55 -7.33 -8.37 5.77
C ARG A 55 -6.90 -8.71 7.20
N GLU A 56 -6.60 -9.98 7.48
CA GLU A 56 -6.02 -10.40 8.77
C GLU A 56 -4.66 -9.73 9.01
N LEU A 57 -3.76 -9.71 8.01
CA LEU A 57 -2.45 -9.03 8.11
C LEU A 57 -2.57 -7.54 8.45
N VAL A 58 -3.56 -6.85 7.87
CA VAL A 58 -3.84 -5.43 8.19
C VAL A 58 -4.43 -5.30 9.59
N ALA A 59 -5.36 -6.17 9.97
CA ALA A 59 -6.01 -6.15 11.28
C ALA A 59 -5.05 -6.45 12.44
N GLU A 60 -4.06 -7.32 12.21
CA GLU A 60 -2.97 -7.62 13.15
C GLU A 60 -1.89 -6.52 13.18
N ASN A 61 -2.05 -5.45 12.40
CA ASN A 61 -1.13 -4.32 12.29
C ASN A 61 0.30 -4.76 11.94
N ILE A 62 0.46 -5.74 11.04
CA ILE A 62 1.76 -6.33 10.73
C ILE A 62 2.54 -5.54 9.66
N GLY A 63 2.34 -4.22 9.62
CA GLY A 63 3.01 -3.34 8.66
C GLY A 63 2.54 -3.54 7.22
N PHE A 64 1.25 -3.80 7.00
CA PHE A 64 0.64 -3.87 5.68
C PHE A 64 -0.65 -3.04 5.64
N THR A 65 -0.99 -2.52 4.47
CA THR A 65 -2.22 -1.78 4.19
C THR A 65 -2.85 -2.32 2.92
N ILE A 66 -4.18 -2.35 2.86
CA ILE A 66 -4.93 -2.73 1.65
C ILE A 66 -5.70 -1.53 1.15
N SER A 67 -5.60 -1.26 -0.15
CA SER A 67 -6.41 -0.24 -0.81
C SER A 67 -6.67 -0.62 -2.26
N GLY A 68 -7.89 -0.41 -2.76
CA GLY A 68 -8.25 -0.69 -4.15
C GLY A 68 -8.02 -2.14 -4.62
N GLY A 69 -7.97 -3.12 -3.73
CA GLY A 69 -7.66 -4.52 -4.07
C GLY A 69 -6.15 -4.81 -4.22
N GLU A 70 -5.30 -3.88 -3.82
CA GLU A 70 -3.84 -4.04 -3.78
C GLU A 70 -3.35 -4.08 -2.33
N LEU A 71 -2.28 -4.85 -2.11
CA LEU A 71 -1.55 -4.92 -0.85
C LEU A 71 -0.30 -4.05 -0.93
N PHE A 72 -0.08 -3.27 0.13
CA PHE A 72 1.05 -2.36 0.26
C PHE A 72 1.80 -2.67 1.55
N SER A 73 3.13 -2.77 1.49
CA SER A 73 3.96 -2.85 2.67
C SER A 73 4.09 -1.47 3.33
N GLU A 74 4.28 -1.45 4.64
CA GLU A 74 4.57 -0.23 5.39
C GLU A 74 5.81 0.47 4.84
N GLU A 75 6.86 -0.30 4.48
CA GLU A 75 8.07 0.23 3.86
C GLU A 75 7.77 0.98 2.55
N TYR A 76 6.87 0.46 1.72
CA TYR A 76 6.46 1.14 0.49
C TYR A 76 5.79 2.49 0.79
N VAL A 77 4.88 2.53 1.77
CA VAL A 77 4.22 3.77 2.19
C VAL A 77 5.21 4.78 2.76
N VAL A 78 6.14 4.33 3.62
CA VAL A 78 7.19 5.17 4.19
C VAL A 78 8.08 5.75 3.09
N ASN A 79 8.49 4.93 2.12
CA ASN A 79 9.29 5.36 0.98
C ASN A 79 8.55 6.40 0.12
N LEU A 80 7.25 6.19 -0.15
CA LEU A 80 6.43 7.17 -0.85
C LEU A 80 6.35 8.52 -0.11
N GLN A 81 6.18 8.50 1.21
CA GLN A 81 6.15 9.73 2.01
C GLN A 81 7.50 10.45 1.99
N ALA A 82 8.61 9.71 2.09
CA ALA A 82 9.95 10.28 2.00
C ALA A 82 10.19 10.89 0.61
N GLU A 83 9.83 10.18 -0.46
CA GLU A 83 9.94 10.68 -1.82
C GLU A 83 9.08 11.93 -2.04
N LEU A 84 7.83 11.96 -1.53
CA LEU A 84 7.00 13.16 -1.57
C LEU A 84 7.69 14.35 -0.90
N ARG A 85 8.24 14.16 0.30
CA ARG A 85 8.96 15.23 1.02
C ARG A 85 10.14 15.74 0.21
N SER A 86 10.95 14.85 -0.37
CA SER A 86 12.06 15.24 -1.25
C SER A 86 11.58 16.01 -2.48
N LEU A 87 10.52 15.55 -3.15
CA LEU A 87 9.94 16.22 -4.32
C LEU A 87 9.43 17.62 -3.97
N LEU A 88 8.75 17.77 -2.83
CA LEU A 88 8.27 19.06 -2.35
C LEU A 88 9.42 19.97 -1.90
N ALA A 89 10.45 19.45 -1.25
CA ALA A 89 11.62 20.24 -0.86
C ALA A 89 12.40 20.74 -2.08
N GLU A 90 12.52 19.94 -3.14
CA GLU A 90 13.27 20.31 -4.34
C GLU A 90 12.49 21.27 -5.25
N HIS A 91 11.18 21.09 -5.39
CA HIS A 91 10.38 21.84 -6.36
C HIS A 91 9.37 22.82 -5.76
N GLY A 92 9.20 22.81 -4.43
CA GLY A 92 8.22 23.62 -3.70
C GLY A 92 6.77 23.17 -3.83
N HIS A 93 6.38 22.60 -4.97
CA HIS A 93 5.00 22.19 -5.26
C HIS A 93 4.91 20.94 -6.15
N ARG A 94 3.83 20.18 -5.93
CA ARG A 94 3.42 19.01 -6.72
C ARG A 94 1.90 18.95 -6.85
N THR A 95 1.42 18.31 -7.91
CA THR A 95 -0.01 18.05 -8.08
C THR A 95 -0.29 16.56 -7.94
N MET A 96 -1.48 16.21 -7.46
CA MET A 96 -1.93 14.84 -7.34
C MET A 96 -1.82 14.10 -8.67
N ALA A 97 -2.16 14.76 -9.79
CA ALA A 97 -2.04 14.20 -11.13
C ALA A 97 -0.60 13.88 -11.52
N SER A 98 0.37 14.73 -11.17
CA SER A 98 1.80 14.47 -11.40
C SER A 98 2.28 13.28 -10.58
N LEU A 99 1.91 13.23 -9.30
CA LEU A 99 2.27 12.14 -8.38
C LEU A 99 1.66 10.81 -8.81
N CYS A 100 0.38 10.80 -9.19
CA CYS A 100 -0.33 9.65 -9.74
C CYS A 100 0.39 9.09 -10.99
N LYS A 101 0.82 9.96 -11.90
CA LYS A 101 1.58 9.55 -13.09
C LYS A 101 2.96 8.99 -12.74
N GLN A 102 3.66 9.62 -11.78
CA GLN A 102 5.00 9.21 -11.37
C GLN A 102 4.99 7.84 -10.70
N TRP A 103 4.05 7.59 -9.79
CA TRP A 103 3.94 6.33 -9.05
C TRP A 103 3.04 5.30 -9.71
N ASN A 104 2.43 5.64 -10.85
CA ASN A 104 1.43 4.84 -11.54
C ASN A 104 0.29 4.39 -10.58
N LEU A 105 -0.20 5.34 -9.79
CA LEU A 105 -1.29 5.16 -8.82
C LEU A 105 -2.51 5.97 -9.25
N SER A 106 -3.70 5.51 -8.89
CA SER A 106 -4.93 6.30 -9.04
C SER A 106 -4.98 7.41 -7.96
N ASN A 107 -5.77 8.47 -8.20
CA ASN A 107 -5.93 9.54 -7.22
C ASN A 107 -6.45 8.95 -5.90
N GLU A 108 -7.48 8.11 -5.95
CA GLU A 108 -8.04 7.43 -4.77
C GLU A 108 -6.97 6.68 -3.96
N LEU A 109 -6.20 5.80 -4.61
CA LEU A 109 -5.13 5.05 -3.95
C LEU A 109 -4.09 5.97 -3.32
N LEU A 110 -3.71 7.03 -4.04
CA LEU A 110 -2.74 7.97 -3.51
C LEU A 110 -3.27 8.70 -2.27
N ARG A 111 -4.57 9.04 -2.24
CA ARG A 111 -5.18 9.66 -1.06
C ARG A 111 -5.22 8.67 0.11
N THR A 112 -5.73 7.47 -0.10
CA THR A 112 -5.89 6.48 0.97
C THR A 112 -4.56 5.98 1.51
N LEU A 113 -3.55 5.79 0.67
CA LEU A 113 -2.25 5.29 1.09
C LEU A 113 -1.35 6.38 1.64
N LEU A 114 -1.38 7.57 1.03
CA LEU A 114 -0.49 8.65 1.41
C LEU A 114 -1.18 9.60 2.37
N LEU A 115 -2.26 10.26 1.94
CA LEU A 115 -2.88 11.36 2.70
C LEU A 115 -3.44 10.88 4.04
N ASP A 116 -4.08 9.71 4.09
CA ASP A 116 -4.61 9.17 5.36
C ASP A 116 -3.50 8.68 6.30
N HIS A 117 -2.31 8.36 5.78
CA HIS A 117 -1.17 7.86 6.54
C HIS A 117 -0.06 8.89 6.74
N LEU A 118 -0.23 10.12 6.23
CA LEU A 118 0.74 11.19 6.41
C LEU A 118 0.89 11.47 7.89
N SER A 119 2.11 11.32 8.38
CA SER A 119 2.43 11.60 9.78
C SER A 119 2.13 13.07 10.10
N GLN A 120 1.77 13.36 11.35
CA GLN A 120 1.55 14.72 11.84
C GLN A 120 2.77 15.64 11.59
N ASP A 121 3.97 15.07 11.48
CA ASP A 121 5.22 15.78 11.18
C ASP A 121 5.43 16.09 9.69
N PHE A 122 4.38 16.04 8.86
CA PHE A 122 4.48 16.41 7.43
C PHE A 122 4.36 17.93 7.24
N ASP A 123 5.46 18.59 6.87
CA ASP A 123 5.55 20.05 6.63
C ASP A 123 4.92 20.50 5.28
N GLY A 124 4.02 19.71 4.71
CA GLY A 124 3.33 20.02 3.47
C GLY A 124 1.85 20.39 3.69
N VAL A 125 1.37 21.33 2.91
CA VAL A 125 -0.04 21.73 2.84
C VAL A 125 -0.66 21.09 1.61
N ILE A 126 -1.84 20.51 1.81
CA ILE A 126 -2.66 19.93 0.75
C ILE A 126 -3.86 20.85 0.52
N ASP A 127 -3.98 21.38 -0.69
CA ASP A 127 -5.11 22.19 -1.13
C ASP A 127 -5.74 21.56 -2.38
N GLY A 128 -6.84 20.84 -2.17
CA GLY A 128 -7.52 20.06 -3.20
C GLY A 128 -6.62 18.98 -3.82
N ASP A 129 -6.09 19.27 -5.00
CA ASP A 129 -5.18 18.41 -5.76
C ASP A 129 -3.73 18.94 -5.81
N SER A 130 -3.42 20.02 -5.09
CA SER A 130 -2.06 20.58 -5.00
C SER A 130 -1.46 20.28 -3.63
N LEU A 131 -0.19 19.85 -3.63
CA LEU A 131 0.62 19.69 -2.43
C LEU A 131 1.81 20.65 -2.53
N TYR A 132 2.09 21.38 -1.45
CA TYR A 132 3.20 22.32 -1.39
C TYR A 132 3.83 22.33 -0.01
N THR A 133 5.15 22.52 0.06
CA THR A 133 5.84 22.67 1.36
C THR A 133 5.75 24.11 1.84
N LEU A 134 5.55 24.31 3.15
CA LEU A 134 5.66 25.64 3.77
C LEU A 134 7.12 26.10 3.90
N GLY A 135 8.08 25.21 3.62
CA GLY A 135 9.51 25.44 3.73
C GLY A 135 10.20 25.89 2.44
N VAL A 136 9.82 27.05 1.89
CA VAL A 136 10.79 27.91 1.18
C VAL A 136 10.37 29.37 1.35
N PRO A 137 11.12 30.21 2.12
CA PRO A 137 10.95 31.64 1.99
C PRO A 137 11.33 32.00 0.55
N ARG A 138 10.37 32.56 -0.19
CA ARG A 138 10.69 33.29 -1.41
C ARG A 138 11.46 34.53 -0.98
N GLU A 139 12.79 34.48 -1.06
CA GLU A 139 13.58 35.71 -0.97
C GLU A 139 13.22 36.61 -2.17
N PRO A 140 13.03 37.92 -1.93
CA PRO A 140 12.57 38.90 -2.92
C PRO A 140 13.63 39.27 -3.97
#